data_AF-A0A0R2E336-F1
#
_entry.id   AF-A0A0R2E336-F1
#
_cell.length_a   1.000
_cell.length_b   1.000
_cell.length_c   1.000
_cell.angle_alpha   90.00
_cell.angle_beta   90.00
_cell.angle_gamma   90.00
#
_symmetry.space_group_name_H-M   'P 1'
#
loop_
_entity.id
_entity.type
_entity.pdbx_description
1 polymer ?
#
loop_
_entity_poly.entity_id
_entity_poly.type
_entity_poly.pdbx_seq_one_letter_code
_entity_poly.pdbx_strand_id
1 'polypeptide(L)'
;MAEIFNKNKKTIIERGKHIKNTIDQIEINKNVRKMIDNGNSLEGTPLGEHLDNITNYFLESQDIKSGRRIEETYYRSERDYRNNFAIGRNAVNMTNNELETIESNSKFDSSNIDINYIKRLFNPEKLSEDDIRRFIVSGCNYTRTVSDDIRGGISWLWGEIMSNCTDREKEIVKMFDGKTSAKEVAIKSQTSFQNVYKILKNVCKKSIKWLNNQK
;
A
#
# COMPACT_ATOMS: atom_id res chain seq x y z
N MET A 1 25.09 -14.03 -37.18
CA MET A 1 25.30 -13.96 -35.72
C MET A 1 24.39 -14.98 -35.06
N ALA A 2 24.90 -15.82 -34.16
CA ALA A 2 24.04 -16.75 -33.43
C ALA A 2 23.13 -15.95 -32.49
N GLU A 3 21.83 -16.23 -32.51
CA GLU A 3 20.87 -15.59 -31.62
C GLU A 3 21.18 -15.97 -30.17
N ILE A 4 21.47 -14.97 -29.32
CA ILE A 4 21.86 -15.17 -27.91
C ILE A 4 20.76 -15.91 -27.13
N PHE A 5 19.50 -15.60 -27.40
CA PHE A 5 18.33 -16.14 -26.69
C PHE A 5 17.60 -17.24 -27.48
N ASN A 6 18.30 -18.35 -27.75
CA ASN A 6 17.74 -19.43 -28.56
C ASN A 6 16.75 -20.31 -27.75
N LYS A 7 15.45 -20.10 -27.94
CA LYS A 7 14.39 -20.86 -27.24
C LYS A 7 14.31 -22.34 -27.60
N ASN A 8 15.00 -22.79 -28.65
CA ASN A 8 15.08 -24.21 -28.99
C ASN A 8 15.96 -25.02 -28.02
N LYS A 9 16.79 -24.35 -27.20
CA LYS A 9 17.54 -24.99 -26.11
C LYS A 9 16.60 -25.19 -24.93
N LYS A 10 16.34 -26.44 -24.53
CA LYS A 10 15.28 -26.76 -23.57
C LYS A 10 15.80 -26.87 -22.14
N THR A 11 17.07 -27.22 -21.97
CA THR A 11 17.69 -27.45 -20.65
C THR A 11 18.61 -26.32 -20.23
N ILE A 12 18.80 -26.13 -18.92
CA ILE A 12 19.71 -25.12 -18.37
C ILE A 12 21.16 -25.36 -18.82
N ILE A 13 21.55 -26.64 -18.93
CA ILE A 13 22.90 -27.03 -19.35
C ILE A 13 23.14 -26.65 -20.82
N GLU A 14 22.17 -26.90 -21.71
CA GLU A 14 22.24 -26.50 -23.10
C GLU A 14 22.28 -24.98 -23.27
N ARG A 15 21.43 -24.26 -22.53
CA ARG A 15 21.41 -22.79 -22.50
C ARG A 15 22.73 -22.23 -22.00
N GLY A 16 23.32 -22.85 -20.98
CA GLY A 16 24.61 -22.43 -20.39
C GLY A 16 25.77 -22.57 -21.36
N LYS A 17 25.84 -23.70 -22.08
CA LYS A 17 26.83 -23.91 -23.13
C LYS A 17 26.64 -22.92 -24.28
N HIS A 18 25.39 -22.67 -24.69
CA HIS A 18 25.07 -21.71 -25.76
C HIS A 18 25.51 -20.29 -25.39
N ILE A 19 25.18 -19.82 -24.19
CA ILE A 19 25.57 -18.50 -23.69
C ILE A 19 27.08 -18.37 -23.60
N LYS A 20 27.77 -19.37 -23.02
CA LYS A 20 29.24 -19.34 -22.90
C LYS A 20 29.96 -19.26 -24.25
N ASN A 21 29.37 -19.84 -25.30
CA ASN A 21 29.93 -19.81 -26.65
C ASN A 21 29.55 -18.55 -27.45
N THR A 22 28.50 -17.84 -27.04
CA THR A 22 27.96 -16.69 -27.79
C THR A 22 28.37 -15.35 -27.18
N ILE A 23 28.66 -15.33 -25.88
CA ILE A 23 28.96 -14.11 -25.14
C ILE A 23 30.46 -14.01 -24.82
N ASP A 24 31.05 -12.83 -25.07
CA ASP A 24 32.38 -12.50 -24.58
C ASP A 24 32.34 -12.16 -23.09
N GLN A 25 32.66 -13.16 -22.26
CA GLN A 25 32.70 -13.00 -20.81
C GLN A 25 33.78 -12.02 -20.34
N ILE A 26 34.88 -11.87 -21.09
CA ILE A 26 35.98 -10.98 -20.72
C ILE A 26 35.52 -9.53 -20.90
N GLU A 27 34.88 -9.23 -22.01
CA GLU A 27 34.35 -7.90 -22.30
C GLU A 27 33.25 -7.50 -21.31
N ILE A 28 32.28 -8.38 -21.04
CA ILE A 28 31.23 -8.11 -20.05
C ILE A 28 31.82 -7.84 -18.68
N ASN A 29 32.75 -8.68 -18.21
CA ASN A 29 33.37 -8.50 -16.90
C ASN A 29 34.17 -7.19 -16.82
N LYS A 30 34.85 -6.80 -17.90
CA LYS A 30 35.55 -5.52 -17.97
C LYS A 30 34.58 -4.34 -17.87
N ASN A 31 33.45 -4.40 -18.57
CA ASN A 31 32.44 -3.34 -18.54
C ASN A 31 31.73 -3.25 -17.18
N VAL A 32 31.41 -4.39 -16.56
CA VAL A 32 30.85 -4.44 -15.20
C VAL A 32 31.82 -3.82 -14.19
N ARG A 33 33.10 -4.24 -14.18
CA ARG A 33 34.11 -3.68 -13.28
C ARG A 33 34.27 -2.18 -13.47
N LYS A 34 34.34 -1.72 -14.72
CA LYS A 34 34.42 -0.28 -15.02
C LYS A 34 33.23 0.50 -14.46
N MET A 35 32.02 -0.05 -14.47
CA MET A 35 30.86 0.64 -13.87
C MET A 35 30.93 0.67 -12.35
N ILE A 36 31.32 -0.45 -11.73
CA ILE A 36 31.49 -0.55 -10.27
C ILE A 36 32.60 0.40 -9.78
N ASP A 37 33.75 0.42 -10.46
CA ASP A 37 34.90 1.28 -10.12
C ASP A 37 34.55 2.77 -10.22
N ASN A 38 33.58 3.13 -11.08
CA ASN A 38 33.05 4.49 -11.20
C ASN A 38 31.89 4.78 -10.22
N GLY A 39 31.60 3.88 -9.27
CA GLY A 39 30.53 4.03 -8.29
C GLY A 39 29.11 3.96 -8.88
N ASN A 40 28.96 3.52 -10.12
CA ASN A 40 27.66 3.47 -10.79
C ASN A 40 26.99 2.11 -10.60
N SER A 41 25.69 2.14 -10.36
CA SER A 41 24.86 0.93 -10.41
C SER A 41 24.71 0.43 -11.85
N LEU A 42 24.61 -0.89 -12.01
CA LEU A 42 24.22 -1.51 -13.27
C LEU A 42 22.70 -1.37 -13.54
N GLU A 43 21.93 -1.02 -12.52
CA GLU A 43 20.49 -0.81 -12.61
C GLU A 43 20.16 0.35 -13.56
N GLY A 44 19.20 0.13 -14.48
CA GLY A 44 18.84 1.14 -15.48
C GLY A 44 19.77 1.23 -16.69
N THR A 45 20.87 0.46 -16.73
CA THR A 45 21.83 0.50 -17.85
C THR A 45 21.54 -0.58 -18.90
N PRO A 46 21.95 -0.38 -20.17
CA PRO A 46 21.82 -1.41 -21.21
C PRO A 46 22.54 -2.72 -20.85
N LEU A 47 23.67 -2.63 -20.13
CA LEU A 47 24.41 -3.80 -19.66
C LEU A 47 23.62 -4.57 -18.59
N GLY A 48 23.02 -3.86 -17.64
CA GLY A 48 22.14 -4.46 -16.63
C GLY A 48 20.93 -5.15 -17.26
N GLU A 49 20.28 -4.50 -18.23
CA GLU A 49 19.17 -5.11 -18.99
C GLU A 49 19.60 -6.36 -19.75
N HIS A 50 20.79 -6.34 -20.34
CA HIS A 50 21.34 -7.50 -21.04
C HIS A 50 21.57 -8.69 -20.08
N LEU A 51 22.12 -8.44 -18.89
CA LEU A 51 22.32 -9.45 -17.84
C LEU A 51 20.99 -10.00 -17.29
N ASP A 52 20.00 -9.13 -17.07
CA ASP A 52 18.65 -9.54 -16.65
C ASP A 52 18.00 -10.48 -17.67
N ASN A 53 18.15 -10.17 -18.97
CA ASN A 53 17.63 -11.01 -20.04
C ASN A 53 18.32 -12.38 -20.12
N ILE A 54 19.62 -12.46 -19.84
CA ILE A 54 20.34 -13.74 -19.73
C ILE A 54 19.79 -14.56 -18.55
N THR A 55 19.57 -13.94 -17.39
CA THR A 55 18.98 -14.62 -16.22
C THR A 55 17.58 -15.14 -16.53
N ASN A 56 16.73 -14.33 -17.17
CA ASN A 56 15.38 -14.76 -17.60
C ASN A 56 15.44 -15.91 -18.60
N TYR A 57 16.38 -15.86 -19.54
CA TYR A 57 16.62 -16.96 -20.48
C TYR A 57 17.02 -18.25 -19.77
N PHE A 58 17.70 -18.22 -18.61
CA PHE A 58 17.90 -19.44 -17.83
C PHE A 58 16.62 -19.90 -17.12
N LEU A 59 15.87 -18.98 -16.51
CA LEU A 59 14.66 -19.29 -15.75
C LEU A 59 13.51 -19.85 -16.62
N GLU A 60 13.49 -19.52 -17.91
CA GLU A 60 12.55 -20.10 -18.89
C GLU A 60 12.86 -21.57 -19.28
N SER A 61 13.87 -22.23 -18.67
CA SER A 61 14.23 -23.60 -19.05
C SER A 61 13.26 -24.63 -18.46
N GLN A 62 12.93 -25.66 -19.23
CA GLN A 62 11.88 -26.62 -18.88
C GLN A 62 12.26 -27.52 -17.70
N ASP A 63 13.56 -27.67 -17.45
CA ASP A 63 14.17 -28.53 -16.44
C ASP A 63 14.41 -27.84 -15.10
N ILE A 64 14.26 -26.51 -15.00
CA ILE A 64 14.32 -25.80 -13.72
C ILE A 64 12.91 -25.76 -13.10
N LYS A 65 12.74 -26.39 -11.93
CA LYS A 65 11.57 -26.20 -11.07
C LYS A 65 11.78 -24.98 -10.17
N SER A 66 11.51 -23.79 -10.68
CA SER A 66 11.63 -22.53 -9.93
C SER A 66 10.25 -21.95 -9.66
N GLY A 67 9.99 -21.48 -8.43
CA GLY A 67 8.81 -20.65 -8.12
C GLY A 67 8.84 -19.27 -8.79
N ARG A 68 9.94 -18.95 -9.50
CA ARG A 68 10.06 -17.80 -10.43
C ARG A 68 9.83 -18.19 -11.89
N ARG A 69 9.25 -19.37 -12.19
CA ARG A 69 8.77 -19.66 -13.55
C ARG A 69 7.79 -18.54 -13.94
N ILE A 70 7.90 -18.05 -15.17
CA ILE A 70 7.02 -16.99 -15.71
C ILE A 70 5.54 -17.40 -15.60
N GLU A 71 5.25 -18.71 -15.56
CA GLU A 71 3.90 -19.24 -15.38
C GLU A 71 3.31 -18.98 -13.97
N GLU A 72 4.14 -18.84 -12.93
CA GLU A 72 3.71 -18.63 -11.53
C GLU A 72 4.12 -17.25 -10.97
N THR A 73 4.56 -16.34 -11.83
CA THR A 73 4.90 -14.97 -11.42
C THR A 73 3.97 -13.99 -12.15
N TYR A 74 3.26 -13.16 -11.38
CA TYR A 74 2.43 -12.08 -11.93
C TYR A 74 3.26 -11.05 -12.74
N TYR A 75 4.59 -11.06 -12.60
CA TYR A 75 5.52 -10.08 -13.15
C TYR A 75 6.71 -10.77 -13.80
N ARG A 76 7.25 -10.18 -14.88
CA ARG A 76 8.33 -10.79 -15.69
C ARG A 76 9.67 -10.88 -14.96
N SER A 77 9.93 -9.96 -14.04
CA SER A 77 11.08 -9.93 -13.15
C SER A 77 10.81 -8.98 -11.98
N GLU A 78 11.65 -9.00 -10.95
CA GLU A 78 11.59 -8.02 -9.86
C GLU A 78 11.74 -6.57 -10.39
N ARG A 79 12.56 -6.38 -11.42
CA ARG A 79 12.76 -5.09 -12.08
C ARG A 79 11.51 -4.65 -12.85
N ASP A 80 10.85 -5.57 -13.56
CA ASP A 80 9.57 -5.33 -14.22
C ASP A 80 8.48 -4.94 -13.20
N TYR A 81 8.40 -5.70 -12.10
CA TYR A 81 7.54 -5.38 -10.96
C TYR A 81 7.80 -3.97 -10.41
N ARG A 82 9.06 -3.62 -10.16
CA ARG A 82 9.46 -2.31 -9.61
C ARG A 82 9.24 -1.15 -10.56
N ASN A 83 9.43 -1.32 -11.86
CA ASN A 83 9.42 -0.20 -12.79
C ASN A 83 8.05 0.01 -13.45
N ASN A 84 7.36 -1.08 -13.79
CA ASN A 84 6.14 -1.03 -14.59
C ASN A 84 4.85 -1.08 -13.76
N PHE A 85 4.92 -1.45 -12.48
CA PHE A 85 3.74 -1.56 -11.62
C PHE A 85 3.79 -0.54 -10.47
N ALA A 86 2.66 0.12 -10.21
CA ALA A 86 2.55 1.10 -9.14
C ALA A 86 2.82 0.52 -7.75
N ILE A 87 2.45 -0.75 -7.54
CA ILE A 87 2.68 -1.46 -6.27
C ILE A 87 4.18 -1.67 -6.05
N GLY A 88 4.92 -2.11 -7.07
CA GLY A 88 6.38 -2.29 -6.97
C GLY A 88 7.14 -0.96 -6.84
N ARG A 89 6.73 0.09 -7.55
CA ARG A 89 7.32 1.44 -7.43
C ARG A 89 7.17 2.03 -6.02
N ASN A 90 6.06 1.72 -5.36
CA ASN A 90 5.73 2.26 -4.04
C ASN A 90 6.08 1.31 -2.88
N ALA A 91 6.60 0.11 -3.18
CA ALA A 91 7.07 -0.83 -2.17
C ALA A 91 8.55 -0.58 -1.87
N VAL A 92 8.85 -0.16 -0.65
CA VAL A 92 10.24 0.01 -0.18
C VAL A 92 10.81 -1.38 0.12
N ASN A 93 12.00 -1.68 -0.39
CA ASN A 93 12.76 -2.87 -0.01
C ASN A 93 13.30 -2.64 1.40
N MET A 94 12.56 -3.08 2.43
CA MET A 94 13.01 -2.95 3.81
C MET A 94 13.78 -4.20 4.22
N THR A 95 14.99 -4.02 4.73
CA THR A 95 15.76 -5.05 5.41
C THR A 95 15.11 -5.41 6.75
N ASN A 96 15.39 -6.61 7.29
CA ASN A 96 14.83 -7.05 8.57
C ASN A 96 15.13 -6.07 9.73
N ASN A 97 16.29 -5.41 9.71
CA ASN A 97 16.63 -4.38 10.68
C ASN A 97 15.74 -3.13 10.56
N GLU A 98 15.33 -2.74 9.36
CA GLU A 98 14.42 -1.62 9.13
C GLU A 98 13.00 -1.97 9.57
N LEU A 99 12.58 -3.22 9.37
CA LEU A 99 11.32 -3.77 9.92
C LEU A 99 11.32 -3.74 11.45
N GLU A 100 12.38 -4.22 12.10
CA GLU A 100 12.52 -4.15 13.57
C GLU A 100 12.60 -2.70 14.09
N THR A 101 13.22 -1.80 13.33
CA THR A 101 13.28 -0.36 13.65
C THR A 101 11.89 0.29 13.52
N ILE A 102 11.10 -0.10 12.52
CA ILE A 102 9.72 0.38 12.37
C ILE A 102 8.82 -0.23 13.44
N GLU A 103 8.97 -1.52 13.77
CA GLU A 103 8.21 -2.17 14.84
C GLU A 103 8.55 -1.57 16.22
N SER A 104 9.82 -1.27 16.47
CA SER A 104 10.25 -0.58 17.70
C SER A 104 9.80 0.88 17.75
N ASN A 105 9.81 1.60 16.62
CA ASN A 105 9.22 2.94 16.50
C ASN A 105 7.68 2.94 16.51
N SER A 106 7.06 1.79 16.23
CA SER A 106 5.60 1.59 16.31
C SER A 106 5.11 1.33 17.73
N LYS A 107 6.02 1.17 18.70
CA LYS A 107 5.70 1.42 20.11
C LYS A 107 5.53 2.93 20.28
N PHE A 108 4.38 3.40 19.79
CA PHE A 108 3.95 4.79 19.86
C PHE A 108 3.92 5.18 21.34
N ASP A 109 4.91 5.95 21.77
CA ASP A 109 4.93 6.52 23.11
C ASP A 109 3.85 7.61 23.15
N SER A 110 2.62 7.18 23.45
CA SER A 110 1.43 8.03 23.52
C SER A 110 1.51 9.17 24.55
N SER A 111 2.59 9.23 25.33
CA SER A 111 2.81 10.22 26.38
C SER A 111 3.10 11.63 25.87
N ASN A 112 3.52 11.81 24.61
CA ASN A 112 3.92 13.12 24.07
C ASN A 112 3.25 13.48 22.72
N ILE A 113 1.94 13.30 22.61
CA ILE A 113 1.21 13.79 21.43
C ILE A 113 1.05 15.31 21.56
N ASP A 114 1.62 16.06 20.60
CA ASP A 114 1.52 17.52 20.56
C ASP A 114 0.04 17.97 20.54
N ILE A 115 -0.34 18.83 21.47
CA ILE A 115 -1.70 19.37 21.57
C ILE A 115 -2.11 20.16 20.32
N ASN A 116 -1.15 20.80 19.64
CA ASN A 116 -1.41 21.49 18.38
C ASN A 116 -1.74 20.50 17.26
N TYR A 117 -1.14 19.31 17.29
CA TYR A 117 -1.49 18.22 16.39
C TYR A 117 -2.92 17.74 16.62
N ILE A 118 -3.33 17.55 17.88
CA ILE A 118 -4.71 17.18 18.25
C ILE A 118 -5.70 18.26 17.80
N LYS A 119 -5.42 19.54 18.09
CA LYS A 119 -6.24 20.67 17.63
C LYS A 119 -6.39 20.71 16.11
N ARG A 120 -5.33 20.34 15.38
CA ARG A 120 -5.38 20.26 13.91
C ARG A 120 -6.24 19.10 13.42
N LEU A 121 -6.21 17.95 14.10
CA LEU A 121 -7.02 16.77 13.74
C LEU A 121 -8.53 17.04 13.84
N PHE A 122 -8.94 17.77 14.87
CA PHE A 122 -10.35 18.08 15.11
C PHE A 122 -10.75 19.49 14.67
N ASN A 123 -9.95 20.14 13.82
CA ASN A 123 -10.27 21.48 13.33
C ASN A 123 -11.47 21.43 12.35
N PRO A 124 -12.62 22.06 12.70
CA PRO A 124 -13.82 22.09 11.85
C PRO A 124 -13.56 22.50 10.40
N GLU A 125 -12.67 23.48 10.18
CA GLU A 125 -12.41 24.06 8.86
C GLU A 125 -11.58 23.15 7.94
N LYS A 126 -10.91 22.16 8.52
CA LYS A 126 -10.02 21.24 7.79
C LYS A 126 -10.63 19.85 7.59
N LEU A 127 -11.74 19.55 8.26
CA LEU A 127 -12.42 18.27 8.12
C LEU A 127 -13.14 18.19 6.77
N SER A 128 -12.95 17.09 6.05
CA SER A 128 -13.68 16.78 4.82
C SER A 128 -14.82 15.79 5.06
N GLU A 129 -15.74 15.66 4.10
CA GLU A 129 -16.79 14.63 4.16
C GLU A 129 -16.21 13.21 4.27
N ASP A 130 -15.03 12.96 3.70
CA ASP A 130 -14.38 11.65 3.76
C ASP A 130 -13.79 11.37 5.15
N ASP A 131 -13.25 12.38 5.82
CA ASP A 131 -12.76 12.27 7.20
C ASP A 131 -13.90 11.92 8.15
N ILE A 132 -15.04 12.60 8.02
CA ILE A 132 -16.25 12.30 8.81
C ILE A 132 -16.75 10.88 8.52
N ARG A 133 -16.74 10.45 7.26
CA ARG A 133 -17.14 9.10 6.88
C ARG A 133 -16.23 8.04 7.52
N ARG A 134 -14.91 8.21 7.42
CA ARG A 134 -13.93 7.30 8.03
C ARG A 134 -14.09 7.27 9.53
N PHE A 135 -14.31 8.42 10.16
CA PHE A 135 -14.56 8.55 11.59
C PHE A 135 -15.79 7.73 12.03
N ILE A 136 -16.92 7.88 11.33
CA ILE A 136 -18.15 7.12 11.59
C ILE A 136 -17.93 5.61 11.37
N VAL A 137 -17.37 5.21 10.23
CA VAL A 137 -17.16 3.80 9.89
C VAL A 137 -16.20 3.12 10.88
N SER A 138 -15.23 3.87 11.41
CA SER A 138 -14.30 3.40 12.45
C SER A 138 -14.96 3.22 13.83
N GLY A 139 -16.24 3.58 13.96
CA GLY A 139 -17.06 3.36 15.14
C GLY A 139 -16.67 4.19 16.36
N CYS A 140 -15.96 5.30 16.15
CA CYS A 140 -15.53 6.20 17.21
C CYS A 140 -14.86 5.45 18.37
N ASN A 141 -13.87 4.62 18.07
CA ASN A 141 -13.26 3.68 19.02
C ASN A 141 -12.44 4.40 20.13
N TYR A 142 -13.12 5.10 21.04
CA TYR A 142 -12.56 5.91 22.12
C TYR A 142 -11.81 5.09 23.18
N THR A 143 -12.04 3.78 23.23
CA THR A 143 -11.42 2.85 24.17
C THR A 143 -9.98 2.48 23.81
N ARG A 144 -9.53 2.81 22.59
CA ARG A 144 -8.17 2.47 22.11
C ARG A 144 -7.13 3.55 22.37
N THR A 145 -7.53 4.73 22.82
CA THR A 145 -6.60 5.83 23.13
C THR A 145 -6.44 6.03 24.62
N VAL A 146 -5.20 6.17 25.06
CA VAL A 146 -4.80 6.52 26.43
C VAL A 146 -4.74 8.03 26.67
N SER A 147 -4.79 8.86 25.61
CA SER A 147 -4.80 10.32 25.73
C SER A 147 -6.22 10.87 25.96
N ASP A 148 -6.40 11.59 27.07
CA ASP A 148 -7.67 12.23 27.42
C ASP A 148 -8.05 13.35 26.43
N ASP A 149 -7.07 14.11 25.92
CA ASP A 149 -7.31 15.14 24.91
C ASP A 149 -7.87 14.56 23.60
N ILE A 150 -7.31 13.44 23.14
CA ILE A 150 -7.83 12.74 21.96
C ILE A 150 -9.22 12.19 22.25
N ARG A 151 -9.45 11.62 23.45
CA ARG A 151 -10.78 11.12 23.85
C ARG A 151 -11.81 12.26 23.85
N GLY A 152 -11.42 13.43 24.36
CA GLY A 152 -12.23 14.65 24.33
C GLY A 152 -12.58 15.09 22.92
N GLY A 153 -11.59 15.15 22.02
CA GLY A 153 -11.81 15.48 20.60
C GLY A 153 -12.73 14.49 19.88
N ILE A 154 -12.55 13.18 20.09
CA ILE A 154 -13.43 12.14 19.56
C ILE A 154 -14.86 12.31 20.09
N SER A 155 -15.02 12.50 21.40
CA SER A 155 -16.34 12.65 22.03
C SER A 155 -17.06 13.91 21.55
N TRP A 156 -16.33 15.01 21.41
CA TRP A 156 -16.86 16.27 20.88
C TRP A 156 -17.34 16.08 19.44
N LEU A 157 -16.49 15.58 18.55
CA LEU A 157 -16.85 15.39 17.14
C LEU A 157 -18.03 14.42 16.97
N TRP A 158 -18.06 13.34 17.75
CA TRP A 158 -19.20 12.43 17.77
C TRP A 158 -20.48 13.12 18.24
N GLY A 159 -20.40 13.93 19.30
CA GLY A 159 -21.52 14.74 19.79
C GLY A 159 -22.08 15.67 18.71
N GLU A 160 -21.21 16.40 18.00
CA GLU A 160 -21.60 17.28 16.91
C GLU A 160 -22.19 16.52 15.71
N ILE A 161 -21.69 15.34 15.36
CA ILE A 161 -22.29 14.52 14.30
C ILE A 161 -23.69 14.08 14.72
N MET A 162 -23.83 13.56 15.95
CA MET A 162 -25.07 12.96 16.44
C MET A 162 -26.17 13.99 16.73
N SER A 163 -25.81 15.21 17.14
CA SER A 163 -26.78 16.31 17.36
C SER A 163 -27.49 16.71 16.07
N ASN A 164 -26.83 16.57 14.93
CA ASN A 164 -27.36 16.92 13.60
C ASN A 164 -28.04 15.78 12.85
N CYS A 165 -28.03 14.57 13.42
CA CYS A 165 -28.67 13.40 12.84
C CYS A 165 -30.15 13.31 13.26
N THR A 166 -31.00 12.92 12.31
CA THR A 166 -32.34 12.40 12.61
C THR A 166 -32.23 11.05 13.33
N ASP A 167 -33.29 10.59 13.99
CA ASP A 167 -33.23 9.33 14.76
C ASP A 167 -32.89 8.13 13.88
N ARG A 168 -33.40 8.10 12.64
CA ARG A 168 -33.03 7.07 11.67
C ARG A 168 -31.55 7.12 11.27
N GLU A 169 -31.00 8.31 11.09
CA GLU A 169 -29.58 8.50 10.80
C GLU A 169 -28.73 8.05 12.00
N LYS A 170 -29.13 8.41 13.22
CA LYS A 170 -28.46 7.98 14.47
C LYS A 170 -28.41 6.47 14.61
N GLU A 171 -29.52 5.77 14.32
CA GLU A 171 -29.56 4.30 14.36
C GLU A 171 -28.51 3.69 13.44
N ILE A 172 -28.43 4.14 12.18
CA ILE A 172 -27.48 3.61 11.20
C ILE A 172 -26.04 3.95 11.60
N VAL A 173 -25.78 5.19 12.00
CA VAL A 173 -24.45 5.66 12.38
C VAL A 173 -23.91 4.90 13.60
N LYS A 174 -24.76 4.61 14.59
CA LYS A 174 -24.40 3.82 15.78
C LYS A 174 -24.09 2.34 15.50
N MET A 175 -24.48 1.80 14.35
CA MET A 175 -24.19 0.40 13.98
C MET A 175 -22.76 0.19 13.49
N PHE A 176 -22.01 1.27 13.20
CA PHE A 176 -20.60 1.18 12.86
C PHE A 176 -19.75 1.11 14.12
N ASP A 177 -18.90 0.10 14.21
CA ASP A 177 -18.01 -0.20 15.36
C ASP A 177 -16.53 -0.36 14.92
N GLY A 178 -16.22 0.00 13.67
CA GLY A 178 -14.91 -0.24 13.04
C GLY A 178 -14.70 -1.64 12.48
N LYS A 179 -15.66 -2.56 12.68
CA LYS A 179 -15.61 -3.93 12.13
C LYS A 179 -16.79 -4.21 11.20
N THR A 180 -17.96 -3.68 11.52
CA THR A 180 -19.20 -3.89 10.78
C THR A 180 -19.16 -3.11 9.47
N SER A 181 -19.26 -3.83 8.36
CA SER A 181 -19.31 -3.28 7.03
C SER A 181 -20.68 -2.63 6.73
N ALA A 182 -20.71 -1.70 5.77
CA ALA A 182 -21.97 -1.09 5.33
C ALA A 182 -23.00 -2.10 4.79
N LYS A 183 -22.55 -3.27 4.27
CA LYS A 183 -23.44 -4.37 3.87
C LYS A 183 -24.11 -5.03 5.08
N GLU A 184 -23.35 -5.28 6.13
CA GLU A 184 -23.89 -5.85 7.37
C GLU A 184 -24.82 -4.86 8.08
N VAL A 185 -24.48 -3.56 8.07
CA VAL A 185 -25.38 -2.51 8.56
C VAL A 185 -26.69 -2.50 7.77
N ALA A 186 -26.64 -2.64 6.44
CA ALA A 186 -27.84 -2.70 5.61
C ALA A 186 -28.76 -3.87 6.00
N ILE A 187 -28.18 -5.05 6.24
CA ILE A 187 -28.91 -6.23 6.70
C ILE A 187 -29.52 -5.99 8.09
N LYS A 188 -28.72 -5.54 9.07
CA LYS A 188 -29.16 -5.29 10.46
C LYS A 188 -30.24 -4.21 10.54
N SER A 189 -30.14 -3.18 9.70
CA SER A 189 -31.08 -2.06 9.67
C SER A 189 -32.24 -2.24 8.70
N GLN A 190 -32.39 -3.45 8.12
CA GLN A 190 -33.45 -3.83 7.18
C GLN A 190 -33.63 -2.82 6.04
N THR A 191 -32.52 -2.38 5.45
CA THR A 191 -32.53 -1.40 4.36
C THR A 191 -31.58 -1.79 3.24
N SER A 192 -31.66 -1.12 2.10
CA SER A 192 -30.75 -1.40 0.99
C SER A 192 -29.36 -0.83 1.27
N PHE A 193 -28.33 -1.50 0.77
CA PHE A 193 -26.95 -1.03 0.83
C PHE A 193 -26.79 0.39 0.26
N GLN A 194 -27.48 0.70 -0.84
CA GLN A 194 -27.50 2.03 -1.44
C GLN A 194 -28.08 3.09 -0.49
N ASN A 195 -29.12 2.73 0.28
CA ASN A 195 -29.72 3.64 1.24
C ASN A 195 -28.79 3.93 2.42
N VAL A 196 -28.03 2.93 2.91
CA VAL A 196 -26.99 3.14 3.93
C VAL A 196 -25.94 4.14 3.43
N TYR A 197 -25.45 3.98 2.20
CA TYR A 197 -24.49 4.93 1.60
C TYR A 197 -25.08 6.33 1.42
N LYS A 198 -26.34 6.42 1.00
CA LYS A 198 -27.04 7.70 0.85
C LYS A 198 -27.16 8.41 2.20
N ILE A 199 -27.53 7.67 3.25
CA ILE A 199 -27.64 8.18 4.61
C ILE A 199 -26.27 8.64 5.13
N LEU A 200 -25.22 7.83 5.00
CA LEU A 200 -23.86 8.23 5.38
C LEU A 200 -23.41 9.51 4.66
N LYS A 201 -23.62 9.59 3.35
CA LYS A 201 -23.27 10.77 2.55
C LYS A 201 -24.03 12.02 3.03
N ASN A 202 -25.31 11.88 3.32
CA ASN A 202 -26.12 12.99 3.83
C ASN A 202 -25.67 13.45 5.22
N VAL A 203 -25.38 12.51 6.12
CA VAL A 203 -24.84 12.81 7.46
C VAL A 203 -23.52 13.57 7.33
N CYS A 204 -22.57 13.07 6.53
CA CYS A 204 -21.27 13.73 6.33
C CYS A 204 -21.45 15.18 5.84
N LYS A 205 -22.32 15.39 4.85
CA LYS A 205 -22.64 16.73 4.33
C LYS A 205 -23.24 17.65 5.37
N LYS A 206 -24.22 17.16 6.14
CA LYS A 206 -24.85 17.92 7.22
C LYS A 206 -23.85 18.30 8.29
N SER A 207 -23.02 17.35 8.74
CA SER A 207 -22.00 17.58 9.76
C SER A 207 -20.98 18.62 9.33
N ILE A 208 -20.44 18.54 8.10
CA ILE A 208 -19.51 19.56 7.59
C ILE A 208 -20.17 20.94 7.50
N LYS A 209 -21.40 21.01 6.98
CA LYS A 209 -22.14 22.27 6.90
C LYS A 209 -22.37 22.87 8.28
N TRP A 210 -22.74 22.05 9.26
CA TRP A 210 -22.95 22.47 10.64
C TRP A 210 -21.66 22.96 11.30
N LEU A 211 -20.59 22.17 11.21
CA LEU A 211 -19.27 22.49 11.77
C LEU A 211 -18.71 23.80 11.21
N ASN A 212 -18.94 24.09 9.93
CA ASN A 212 -18.54 25.35 9.31
C ASN A 212 -19.45 26.55 9.66
N ASN A 213 -20.68 26.28 10.10
CA ASN A 213 -21.68 27.30 10.42
C ASN A 213 -21.70 27.70 11.90
N GLN A 214 -20.98 27.02 12.79
CA GLN A 214 -20.84 27.43 14.20
C GLN A 214 -19.88 28.62 14.41
N LYS A 215 -19.78 29.51 13.41
CA LYS A 215 -19.02 30.75 13.47
C LYS A 215 -19.82 31.90 14.04
#